data_AF-A0A382J4Y6-F1
#
_entry.id   AF-A0A382J4Y6-F1
#
_cell.length_a   1.000
_cell.length_b   1.000
_cell.length_c   1.000
_cell.angle_alpha   90.00
_cell.angle_beta   90.00
_cell.angle_gamma   90.00
#
_symmetry.space_group_name_H-M   'P 1'
#
loop_
_entity.id
_entity.type
_entity.pdbx_description
1 polymer ?
#
loop_
_entity_poly.entity_id
_entity_poly.type
_entity_poly.pdbx_seq_one_letter_code
_entity_poly.pdbx_strand_id
1 'polypeptide(L)'
;MQHTSNVRQIIDQIMKKYGYRHHYQVAEFFGVTAQTLSGWLKNNAIPHKHLLMLQDEFTPTLNTEELEHDFSKKIIHLFQSKGKSIVIFTCTMSLVAFVYFKFIATPLFTAKASVIPIGDNGSDLAGLAGTAAQMGLNFPVNNETIAWDELFLEILRSNGVQRRLLEEKFNVSTTFEQERLYI
;
A
#
# COMPACT_ATOMS: atom_id res chain seq x y z
N MET A 1 -22.68 -18.62 -13.87
CA MET A 1 -23.94 -19.27 -13.44
C MET A 1 -24.42 -18.52 -12.20
N GLN A 2 -25.48 -17.74 -12.31
CA GLN A 2 -25.98 -16.89 -11.22
C GLN A 2 -26.73 -17.75 -10.21
N HIS A 3 -26.26 -17.79 -8.96
CA HIS A 3 -27.01 -18.35 -7.84
C HIS A 3 -28.17 -17.39 -7.49
N THR A 4 -29.30 -17.49 -8.18
CA THR A 4 -30.55 -16.87 -7.72
C THR A 4 -31.14 -17.74 -6.62
N SER A 5 -30.42 -17.84 -5.49
CA SER A 5 -30.92 -18.50 -4.29
C SER A 5 -32.20 -17.79 -3.85
N ASN A 6 -33.34 -18.50 -3.93
CA ASN A 6 -34.64 -17.95 -3.59
C ASN A 6 -34.61 -17.51 -2.11
N VAL A 7 -35.16 -16.35 -1.78
CA VAL A 7 -35.16 -15.81 -0.40
C VAL A 7 -35.73 -16.82 0.60
N ARG A 8 -36.69 -17.64 0.17
CA ARG A 8 -37.23 -18.78 0.94
C ARG A 8 -36.15 -19.79 1.33
N GLN A 9 -35.30 -20.18 0.39
CA GLN A 9 -34.24 -21.17 0.62
C GLN A 9 -33.19 -20.64 1.60
N ILE A 10 -32.86 -19.34 1.54
CA ILE A 10 -31.93 -18.69 2.47
C ILE A 10 -32.52 -18.71 3.89
N ILE A 11 -33.80 -18.36 4.04
CA ILE A 11 -34.50 -18.39 5.33
C ILE A 11 -34.57 -19.82 5.88
N ASP A 12 -34.86 -20.83 5.04
CA ASP A 12 -34.90 -22.23 5.45
C ASP A 12 -33.53 -22.74 5.91
N GLN A 13 -32.45 -22.32 5.25
CA GLN A 13 -31.09 -22.61 5.69
C GLN A 13 -30.75 -21.98 7.04
N ILE A 14 -31.16 -20.74 7.28
CA ILE A 14 -31.02 -20.05 8.56
C ILE A 14 -31.79 -20.79 9.66
N MET A 15 -33.05 -21.17 9.39
CA MET A 15 -33.88 -21.91 10.35
C MET A 15 -33.26 -23.26 10.72
N LYS A 16 -32.73 -24.00 9.74
CA LYS A 16 -32.07 -25.28 9.97
C LYS A 16 -30.76 -25.13 10.76
N LYS A 17 -29.97 -24.10 10.49
CA LYS A 17 -28.67 -23.85 11.15
C LYS A 17 -28.84 -23.43 12.61
N TYR A 18 -29.78 -22.53 12.90
CA TYR A 18 -30.01 -22.00 14.26
C TYR A 18 -31.10 -22.74 15.04
N GLY A 19 -31.75 -23.74 14.45
CA GLY A 19 -32.81 -24.51 15.09
C GLY A 19 -34.12 -23.73 15.29
N TYR A 20 -34.33 -22.64 14.53
CA TYR A 20 -35.55 -21.85 14.61
C TYR A 20 -36.75 -22.63 14.06
N ARG A 21 -37.86 -22.54 14.78
CA ARG A 21 -39.13 -23.21 14.43
C ARG A 21 -40.09 -22.29 13.70
N HIS A 22 -39.90 -20.98 13.82
CA HIS A 22 -40.82 -19.98 13.29
C HIS A 22 -40.07 -18.86 12.56
N HIS A 23 -40.62 -18.40 11.44
CA HIS A 23 -40.03 -17.32 10.64
C HIS A 23 -39.88 -16.00 11.41
N TYR A 24 -40.69 -15.75 12.46
CA TYR A 24 -40.52 -14.56 13.30
C TYR A 24 -39.17 -14.52 14.01
N GLN A 25 -38.64 -15.69 14.42
CA GLN A 25 -37.33 -15.78 15.09
C GLN A 25 -36.20 -15.38 14.14
N VAL A 26 -36.39 -15.66 12.85
CA VAL A 26 -35.47 -15.19 11.80
C VAL A 26 -35.57 -13.67 11.65
N ALA A 27 -36.77 -13.09 11.77
CA ALA A 27 -36.94 -11.63 11.73
C ALA A 27 -36.23 -10.95 12.92
N GLU A 28 -36.35 -11.54 14.11
CA GLU A 28 -35.68 -11.10 15.34
C GLU A 28 -34.15 -11.20 15.22
N PHE A 29 -33.65 -12.29 14.64
CA PHE A 29 -32.22 -12.45 14.31
C PHE A 29 -31.69 -11.33 13.40
N PHE A 30 -32.52 -10.86 12.46
CA PHE A 30 -32.18 -9.72 11.59
C PHE A 30 -32.41 -8.35 12.23
N GLY A 31 -33.00 -8.28 13.43
CA GLY A 31 -33.42 -7.04 14.07
C GLY A 31 -34.55 -6.32 13.33
N VAL A 32 -35.37 -7.04 12.56
CA VAL A 32 -36.48 -6.48 11.76
C VAL A 32 -37.84 -7.03 12.19
N THR A 33 -38.92 -6.33 11.83
CA THR A 33 -40.28 -6.78 12.16
C THR A 33 -40.71 -7.98 11.29
N ALA A 34 -41.63 -8.80 11.80
CA ALA A 34 -42.22 -9.93 11.06
C ALA A 34 -42.81 -9.50 9.69
N GLN A 35 -43.38 -8.30 9.66
CA GLN A 35 -43.99 -7.70 8.47
C GLN A 35 -42.95 -7.38 7.40
N THR A 36 -41.78 -6.88 7.81
CA THR A 36 -40.65 -6.61 6.92
C THR A 36 -40.11 -7.90 6.29
N LEU A 37 -39.92 -8.95 7.11
CA LEU A 37 -39.48 -10.26 6.61
C LEU A 37 -40.51 -10.86 5.63
N SER A 38 -41.80 -10.76 5.93
CA SER A 38 -42.85 -11.21 5.00
C SER A 38 -42.87 -10.42 3.69
N GLY A 39 -42.52 -9.13 3.73
CA GLY A 39 -42.35 -8.29 2.54
C GLY A 39 -41.20 -8.78 1.65
N TRP A 40 -40.06 -9.14 2.25
CA TRP A 40 -38.91 -9.70 1.53
C TRP A 40 -39.21 -11.06 0.92
N LEU A 41 -39.99 -11.88 1.63
CA LEU A 41 -40.46 -13.18 1.14
C LEU A 41 -41.38 -13.05 -0.08
N LYS A 42 -42.25 -12.03 -0.09
CA LYS A 42 -43.19 -11.76 -1.18
C LYS A 42 -42.51 -11.16 -2.40
N ASN A 43 -41.54 -10.27 -2.17
CA ASN A 43 -40.83 -9.55 -3.24
C ASN A 43 -39.54 -10.28 -3.69
N ASN A 44 -39.21 -11.42 -3.06
CA ASN A 44 -38.01 -12.21 -3.28
C ASN A 44 -36.71 -11.38 -3.28
N ALA A 45 -36.64 -10.39 -2.38
CA ALA A 45 -35.51 -9.48 -2.27
C ALA A 45 -35.21 -9.17 -0.80
N ILE A 46 -34.03 -9.61 -0.32
CA ILE A 46 -33.47 -9.18 0.96
C ILE A 46 -32.54 -7.99 0.69
N PRO A 47 -32.69 -6.86 1.39
CA PRO A 47 -31.78 -5.72 1.23
C PRO A 47 -30.32 -6.09 1.49
N HIS A 48 -29.42 -5.57 0.67
CA HIS A 48 -27.99 -5.91 0.67
C HIS A 48 -27.32 -5.82 2.05
N LYS A 49 -27.71 -4.86 2.89
CA LYS A 49 -27.19 -4.70 4.26
C LYS A 49 -27.35 -5.98 5.10
N HIS A 50 -28.49 -6.67 4.99
CA HIS A 50 -28.76 -7.89 5.75
C HIS A 50 -28.11 -9.12 5.12
N LEU A 51 -27.80 -9.10 3.82
CA LEU A 51 -27.01 -10.13 3.17
C LEU A 51 -25.55 -10.11 3.62
N LEU A 52 -24.99 -8.91 3.81
CA LEU A 52 -23.62 -8.77 4.34
C LEU A 52 -23.52 -9.30 5.78
N MET A 53 -24.51 -9.02 6.62
CA MET A 53 -24.55 -9.54 8.00
C MET A 53 -24.65 -11.07 8.02
N LEU A 54 -25.39 -11.67 7.08
CA LEU A 54 -25.38 -13.13 6.91
C LEU A 54 -24.02 -13.63 6.42
N GLN A 55 -23.37 -12.97 5.47
CA GLN A 55 -22.07 -13.41 4.98
C GLN A 55 -21.03 -13.42 6.11
N ASP A 56 -21.08 -12.43 7.01
CA ASP A 56 -20.19 -12.30 8.16
C ASP A 56 -20.48 -13.34 9.26
N GLU A 57 -21.75 -13.68 9.49
CA GLU A 57 -22.15 -14.67 10.51
C GLU A 57 -22.14 -16.13 9.98
N PHE A 58 -22.26 -16.31 8.66
CA PHE A 58 -22.18 -17.61 7.98
C PHE A 58 -20.79 -17.96 7.50
N THR A 59 -19.86 -17.02 7.50
CA THR A 59 -18.45 -17.39 7.61
C THR A 59 -18.26 -17.87 9.05
N PRO A 60 -18.07 -19.19 9.31
CA PRO A 60 -17.47 -19.56 10.59
C PRO A 60 -16.20 -18.72 10.67
N THR A 61 -15.95 -18.06 11.80
CA THR A 61 -14.73 -17.30 12.07
C THR A 61 -13.53 -18.12 11.57
N LEU A 62 -13.14 -17.88 10.32
CA LEU A 62 -12.03 -18.53 9.68
C LEU A 62 -10.87 -17.84 10.37
N ASN A 63 -10.26 -18.58 11.30
CA ASN A 63 -9.02 -18.22 11.96
C ASN A 63 -8.17 -17.49 10.93
N THR A 64 -8.06 -16.16 11.06
CA THR A 64 -7.50 -15.30 10.02
C THR A 64 -6.07 -15.74 9.66
N GLU A 65 -5.41 -16.43 10.59
CA GLU A 65 -4.08 -17.03 10.41
C GLU A 65 -4.05 -18.33 9.58
N GLU A 66 -5.11 -19.16 9.60
CA GLU A 66 -5.16 -20.37 8.76
C GLU A 66 -5.48 -20.03 7.30
N LEU A 67 -6.31 -19.01 7.07
CA LEU A 67 -6.61 -18.53 5.72
C LEU A 67 -5.37 -17.91 5.08
N GLU A 68 -4.65 -17.00 5.76
CA GLU A 68 -3.43 -16.41 5.20
C GLU A 68 -2.37 -17.47 4.88
N HIS A 69 -2.21 -18.47 5.75
CA HIS A 69 -1.25 -19.54 5.54
C HIS A 69 -1.65 -20.48 4.40
N ASP A 70 -2.94 -20.80 4.24
CA ASP A 70 -3.43 -21.67 3.17
C ASP A 70 -3.44 -20.96 1.82
N PHE A 71 -3.76 -19.65 1.78
CA PHE A 71 -3.62 -18.82 0.59
C PHE A 71 -2.15 -18.67 0.18
N SER A 72 -1.24 -18.39 1.12
CA SER A 72 0.20 -18.31 0.86
C SER A 72 0.75 -19.63 0.30
N LYS A 73 0.44 -20.76 0.95
CA LYS A 73 0.84 -22.09 0.47
C LYS A 73 0.25 -22.41 -0.90
N LYS A 74 -0.99 -22.03 -1.17
CA LYS A 74 -1.67 -22.25 -2.46
C LYS A 74 -1.07 -21.40 -3.58
N ILE A 75 -0.71 -20.14 -3.31
CA ILE A 75 0.00 -19.25 -4.25
C ILE A 75 1.37 -19.83 -4.59
N ILE A 76 2.13 -20.26 -3.58
CA ILE A 76 3.45 -20.88 -3.75
C ILE A 76 3.32 -22.20 -4.53
N HIS A 77 2.31 -23.02 -4.23
CA HIS A 77 2.06 -24.26 -4.96
C HIS A 77 1.62 -24.02 -6.42
N LEU A 78 0.82 -22.98 -6.70
CA LEU A 78 0.48 -22.58 -8.07
C LEU A 78 1.73 -22.12 -8.84
N PHE A 79 2.59 -21.35 -8.18
CA PHE A 79 3.86 -20.90 -8.74
C PHE A 79 4.82 -22.08 -8.95
N GLN A 80 4.85 -23.10 -8.10
CA GLN A 80 5.74 -24.25 -8.28
C GLN A 80 5.23 -25.24 -9.34
N SER A 81 3.90 -25.41 -9.45
CA SER A 81 3.28 -26.36 -10.39
C SER A 81 3.22 -25.86 -11.84
N LYS A 82 3.03 -24.55 -12.06
CA LYS A 82 2.97 -23.94 -13.40
C LYS A 82 4.03 -22.86 -13.65
N GLY A 83 4.93 -22.64 -12.69
CA GLY A 83 5.92 -21.56 -12.73
C GLY A 83 6.86 -21.61 -13.91
N LYS A 84 7.20 -22.80 -14.40
CA LYS A 84 8.02 -22.91 -15.63
C LYS A 84 7.35 -22.18 -16.80
N SER A 85 6.03 -22.37 -16.99
CA SER A 85 5.29 -21.71 -18.07
C SER A 85 5.14 -20.20 -17.86
N ILE A 86 4.87 -19.77 -16.61
CA ILE A 86 4.74 -18.34 -16.26
C ILE A 86 6.07 -17.59 -16.38
N VAL A 87 7.15 -18.15 -15.82
CA VAL A 87 8.49 -17.54 -15.88
C VAL A 87 8.99 -17.50 -17.32
N ILE A 88 8.74 -18.55 -18.11
CA ILE A 88 9.07 -18.56 -19.54
C ILE A 88 8.30 -17.46 -20.28
N PHE A 89 7.00 -17.30 -20.05
CA PHE A 89 6.19 -16.28 -20.72
C PHE A 89 6.61 -14.84 -20.36
N THR A 90 6.88 -14.55 -19.09
CA THR A 90 7.36 -13.22 -18.67
C THR A 90 8.77 -12.94 -19.20
N CYS A 91 9.64 -13.95 -19.23
CA CYS A 91 10.98 -13.84 -19.77
C CYS A 91 10.96 -13.63 -21.29
N THR A 92 10.10 -14.36 -22.03
CA THR A 92 9.98 -14.20 -23.48
C THR A 92 9.43 -12.83 -23.85
N MET A 93 8.43 -12.30 -23.14
CA MET A 93 7.96 -10.93 -23.37
C MET A 93 9.04 -9.88 -23.12
N SER A 94 9.81 -10.04 -22.05
CA SER A 94 10.93 -9.14 -21.74
C SER A 94 12.04 -9.22 -22.80
N LEU A 95 12.30 -10.42 -23.33
CA LEU A 95 13.33 -10.66 -24.35
C LEU A 95 12.91 -10.11 -25.71
N VAL A 96 11.64 -10.25 -26.11
CA VAL A 96 11.09 -9.65 -27.33
C VAL A 96 11.15 -8.13 -27.25
N ALA A 97 10.80 -7.52 -26.10
CA ALA A 97 10.92 -6.07 -25.90
C ALA A 97 12.38 -5.58 -26.00
N PHE A 98 13.33 -6.33 -25.45
CA PHE A 98 14.76 -6.01 -25.53
C PHE A 98 15.29 -6.08 -26.97
N VAL A 99 14.94 -7.14 -27.72
CA VAL A 99 15.31 -7.29 -29.13
C VAL A 99 14.71 -6.15 -29.97
N TYR A 100 13.45 -5.79 -29.70
CA TYR A 100 12.80 -4.66 -30.36
C TYR A 100 13.55 -3.34 -30.11
N PHE A 101 13.91 -3.06 -28.85
CA PHE A 101 14.68 -1.87 -28.46
C PHE A 101 16.08 -1.81 -29.07
N LYS A 102 16.71 -2.96 -29.35
CA LYS A 102 18.07 -3.01 -29.89
C LYS A 102 18.14 -3.10 -31.41
N PHE A 103 17.14 -3.68 -32.08
CA PHE A 103 17.20 -3.98 -33.52
C PHE A 103 16.33 -3.05 -34.38
N ILE A 104 15.20 -2.56 -33.86
CA ILE A 104 14.23 -1.75 -34.63
C ILE A 104 14.16 -0.31 -34.15
N ALA A 105 14.53 -0.02 -32.90
CA ALA A 105 14.68 1.36 -32.47
C ALA A 105 15.91 1.97 -33.17
N THR A 106 15.66 2.70 -34.26
CA THR A 106 16.62 3.67 -34.78
C THR A 106 17.10 4.50 -33.59
N PRO A 107 18.41 4.59 -33.31
CA PRO A 107 18.90 5.27 -32.11
C PRO A 107 18.49 6.74 -32.20
N LEU A 108 17.35 7.09 -31.60
CA LEU A 108 16.90 8.47 -31.53
C LEU A 108 17.79 9.18 -30.53
N PHE A 109 18.72 9.95 -31.09
CA PHE A 109 19.49 11.06 -30.51
C PHE A 109 19.75 10.92 -29.01
N THR A 110 20.92 10.35 -28.69
CA THR A 110 21.53 10.47 -27.36
C THR A 110 21.81 11.94 -27.07
N ALA A 111 20.94 12.58 -26.29
CA ALA A 111 21.33 13.76 -25.51
C ALA A 111 22.03 13.24 -24.25
N LYS A 112 23.36 13.40 -24.22
CA LYS A 112 24.17 13.11 -23.04
C LYS A 112 23.92 14.21 -22.01
N ALA A 113 23.07 13.95 -21.02
CA ALA A 113 22.90 14.86 -19.89
C ALA A 113 24.06 14.64 -18.91
N SER A 114 25.02 15.57 -18.93
CA SER A 114 26.02 15.71 -17.86
C SER A 114 25.35 16.43 -16.71
N VAL A 115 25.34 15.85 -15.50
CA VAL A 115 24.96 16.59 -14.29
C VAL A 115 26.11 17.52 -13.94
N ILE A 116 26.10 18.69 -14.55
CA ILE A 116 26.85 19.85 -14.08
C ILE A 116 25.85 20.61 -13.21
N PRO A 117 26.18 20.97 -11.95
CA PRO A 117 25.31 21.83 -11.14
C PRO A 117 25.01 23.08 -11.97
N ILE A 118 23.72 23.43 -12.09
CA ILE A 118 23.24 24.30 -13.15
C ILE A 118 23.83 25.71 -12.99
N GLY A 119 24.59 26.12 -13.98
CA GLY A 119 24.45 27.44 -14.59
C GLY A 119 24.61 27.32 -16.09
N ASP A 120 23.52 26.96 -16.76
CA ASP A 120 23.13 27.72 -17.96
C ASP A 120 21.67 27.52 -18.33
N ASN A 121 21.06 26.34 -18.17
CA ASN A 121 19.68 26.14 -18.63
C ASN A 121 18.81 25.38 -17.62
N GLY A 122 17.83 26.10 -17.04
CA GLY A 122 16.86 25.59 -16.08
C GLY A 122 16.11 24.37 -16.60
N SER A 123 15.85 23.34 -15.80
CA SER A 123 14.60 23.36 -15.02
C SER A 123 14.49 22.29 -13.91
N ASP A 124 15.52 21.50 -13.57
CA ASP A 124 15.35 20.44 -12.56
C ASP A 124 15.76 20.84 -11.13
N LEU A 125 16.76 21.71 -10.96
CA LEU A 125 17.22 22.13 -9.62
C LEU A 125 16.32 23.22 -9.01
N ALA A 126 15.60 24.00 -9.81
CA ALA A 126 14.69 25.04 -9.32
C ALA A 126 13.51 24.43 -8.53
N GLY A 127 13.00 23.27 -8.96
CA GLY A 127 11.98 22.54 -8.22
C GLY A 127 12.47 22.06 -6.86
N LEU A 128 13.70 21.54 -6.80
CA LEU A 128 14.33 21.11 -5.54
C LEU A 128 14.70 22.29 -4.63
N ALA A 129 15.20 23.40 -5.18
CA ALA A 129 15.50 24.60 -4.42
C ALA A 129 14.22 25.22 -3.83
N GLY A 130 13.12 25.20 -4.58
CA GLY A 130 11.81 25.65 -4.10
C GLY A 130 11.26 24.78 -2.97
N THR A 131 11.39 23.46 -3.04
CA THR A 131 10.96 22.56 -1.96
C THR A 131 11.88 22.66 -0.74
N ALA A 132 13.19 22.87 -0.93
CA ALA A 132 14.14 23.12 0.14
C ALA A 132 13.87 24.43 0.88
N ALA A 133 13.52 25.50 0.15
CA ALA A 133 13.15 26.78 0.75
C ALA A 133 11.92 26.66 1.66
N GLN A 134 10.94 25.81 1.31
CA GLN A 134 9.81 25.50 2.20
C GLN A 134 10.24 24.81 3.51
N MET A 135 11.36 24.08 3.47
CA MET A 135 12.00 23.49 4.65
C MET A 135 12.91 24.49 5.39
N GLY A 136 12.96 25.75 4.94
CA GLY A 136 13.82 26.79 5.51
C GLY A 136 15.31 26.62 5.18
N LEU A 137 15.63 25.96 4.06
CA LEU A 137 16.98 25.77 3.55
C LEU A 137 17.20 26.64 2.31
N ASN A 138 18.20 27.51 2.32
CA ASN A 138 18.57 28.31 1.15
C ASN A 138 19.84 27.78 0.50
N PHE A 139 19.71 27.08 -0.62
CA PHE A 139 20.87 26.51 -1.32
C PHE A 139 21.51 27.55 -2.27
N PRO A 140 22.83 27.80 -2.17
CA PRO A 140 23.56 28.62 -3.14
C PRO A 140 23.62 27.86 -4.47
N VAL A 141 22.75 28.24 -5.41
CA VAL A 141 22.75 27.71 -6.77
C VAL A 141 23.36 28.74 -7.69
N ASN A 142 24.68 28.83 -7.64
CA ASN A 142 25.53 29.55 -8.59
C ASN A 142 26.37 28.51 -9.36
N ASN A 143 26.75 28.85 -10.59
CA ASN A 143 27.35 27.97 -11.62
C ASN A 143 28.71 27.33 -11.25
N GLU A 144 29.13 27.44 -10.00
CA GLU A 144 30.37 26.89 -9.50
C GLU A 144 30.00 25.92 -8.38
N THR A 145 30.44 24.67 -8.57
CA THR A 145 30.30 23.51 -7.69
C THR A 145 29.78 23.77 -6.28
N ILE A 146 28.77 22.99 -5.88
CA ILE A 146 28.20 22.97 -4.52
C ILE A 146 29.30 23.09 -3.45
N ALA A 147 29.38 24.25 -2.80
CA ALA A 147 30.32 24.51 -1.72
C ALA A 147 29.83 23.83 -0.44
N TRP A 148 30.32 22.60 -0.19
CA TRP A 148 29.93 21.79 0.97
C TRP A 148 30.14 22.46 2.32
N ASP A 149 31.12 23.38 2.43
CA ASP A 149 31.41 24.14 3.65
C ASP A 149 30.25 25.06 4.04
N GLU A 150 29.68 25.78 3.07
CA GLU A 150 28.53 26.66 3.28
C GLU A 150 27.23 25.86 3.44
N LEU A 151 27.08 24.77 2.68
CA LEU A 151 25.91 23.89 2.77
C LEU A 151 25.74 23.26 4.14
N PHE A 152 26.83 22.78 4.73
CA PHE A 152 26.78 22.13 6.02
C PHE A 152 26.30 23.10 7.10
N LEU A 153 26.83 24.33 7.10
CA LEU A 153 26.41 25.37 8.03
C LEU A 153 24.95 25.80 7.80
N GLU A 154 24.50 25.85 6.55
CA GLU A 154 23.11 26.17 6.22
C GLU A 154 22.13 25.05 6.64
N ILE A 155 22.53 23.78 6.51
CA ILE A 155 21.75 22.64 7.00
C ILE A 155 21.62 22.69 8.53
N LEU A 156 22.71 22.99 9.23
CA LEU A 156 22.68 23.18 10.69
C LEU A 156 21.84 24.39 11.11
N ARG A 157 21.79 25.44 10.28
CA ARG A 157 21.00 26.65 10.54
C ARG A 157 19.51 26.46 10.28
N SER A 158 19.09 25.45 9.51
CA SER A 158 17.68 25.20 9.22
C SER A 158 16.83 25.03 10.49
N ASN A 159 15.69 25.71 10.53
CA ASN A 159 14.74 25.66 11.65
C ASN A 159 14.33 24.22 12.03
N GLY A 160 14.19 23.33 11.04
CA GLY A 160 13.80 21.94 11.28
C GLY A 160 14.88 21.14 12.00
N VAL A 161 16.14 21.34 11.62
CA VAL A 161 17.30 20.71 12.25
C VAL A 161 17.56 21.34 13.61
N GLN A 162 17.57 22.67 13.71
CA GLN A 162 17.72 23.38 14.98
C GLN A 162 16.69 22.95 16.02
N ARG A 163 15.41 22.84 15.63
CA ARG A 163 14.36 22.40 16.55
C ARG A 163 14.61 20.97 17.06
N ARG A 164 15.01 20.05 16.18
CA ARG A 164 15.31 18.68 16.57
C ARG A 164 16.56 18.59 17.44
N LEU A 165 17.61 19.34 17.12
CA LEU A 165 18.81 19.43 17.94
C LEU A 165 18.52 20.05 19.32
N LEU A 166 17.60 21.01 19.43
CA LEU A 166 17.18 21.60 20.70
C LEU A 166 16.32 20.66 21.55
N GLU A 167 15.54 19.78 20.92
CA GLU A 167 14.73 18.76 21.61
C GLU A 167 15.57 17.53 22.02
N GLU A 168 16.72 17.30 21.38
CA GLU A 168 17.66 16.22 21.69
C GLU A 168 18.45 16.53 22.97
N LYS A 169 18.35 15.67 24.00
CA LYS A 169 19.24 15.76 25.17
C LYS A 169 20.60 15.18 24.83
N PHE A 170 21.56 16.03 24.49
CA PHE A 170 22.95 15.61 24.32
C PHE A 170 23.52 15.13 25.66
N ASN A 171 23.73 13.82 25.78
CA ASN A 171 24.35 13.23 26.96
C ASN A 171 25.86 13.41 26.86
N VAL A 172 26.35 14.60 27.21
CA VAL A 172 27.78 14.95 27.08
C VAL A 172 28.66 14.24 28.13
N SER A 173 28.05 13.53 29.08
CA SER A 173 28.77 12.87 30.17
C SER A 173 29.58 11.64 29.74
N THR A 174 29.29 11.04 28.57
CA THR A 174 30.06 9.87 28.08
C THR A 174 31.27 10.26 27.23
N THR A 175 31.27 11.46 26.63
CA THR A 175 32.35 11.88 25.72
C THR A 175 33.57 12.39 26.49
N PHE A 176 33.38 13.12 27.59
CA PHE A 176 34.50 13.63 28.40
C PHE A 176 35.12 12.58 29.33
N GLU A 177 34.40 11.51 29.68
CA GLU A 177 34.94 10.37 30.44
C GLU A 177 35.90 9.53 29.57
N GLN A 178 35.69 9.47 28.26
CA GLN A 178 36.59 8.77 27.34
C GLN A 178 37.93 9.50 27.14
N GLU A 179 37.95 10.83 27.22
CA GLU A 179 39.19 11.64 27.16
C GLU A 179 40.02 11.57 28.46
N ARG A 180 39.39 11.30 29.61
CA ARG A 180 40.08 11.11 30.90
C ARG A 180 40.70 9.72 31.11
N LEU A 181 40.46 8.78 30.19
CA LEU A 181 41.09 7.45 30.19
C LEU A 181 42.37 7.38 29.34
N TYR A 182 42.78 8.48 28.71
CA TYR A 182 43.97 8.58 27.85
C TYR A 182 44.95 9.71 28.25
N ILE A 183 44.84 10.22 29.49
CA ILE A 183 45.86 11.06 30.14
C ILE A 183 46.42 10.34 31.36
#